data_AF-A0A2N2PUD3-F1
#
_entry.id   AF-A0A2N2PUD3-F1
#
_cell.length_a   1.000
_cell.length_b   1.000
_cell.length_c   1.000
_cell.angle_alpha   90.00
_cell.angle_beta   90.00
_cell.angle_gamma   90.00
#
_symmetry.space_group_name_H-M   'P 1'
#
loop_
_entity.id
_entity.type
_entity.pdbx_description
1 polymer ?
#
loop_
_entity_poly.entity_id
_entity_poly.type
_entity_poly.pdbx_seq_one_letter_code
_entity_poly.pdbx_strand_id
1 'polypeptide(L)'
;MRAHKFSLVWLGYPIEDLGETRSGYIGGESISDFDFEELPPHSVVTIEAVGNIDAKKGKVLHRYYSEMKRVLQEMYRVLKPGRASVMVVASSIMRGRDTETDRCLAEIGESIGFEIPKIGARHLDRDKRMLPAGMRIDRESQIQQRMHQEYVIGFYKPT
;
A
#
# COMPACT_ATOMS: atom_id res chain seq x y z
N MET A 1 3.97 -8.40 8.99
CA MET A 1 4.31 -9.82 8.69
C MET A 1 4.92 -9.80 7.28
N ARG A 2 6.23 -9.90 6.99
CA ARG A 2 7.33 -10.81 7.41
C ARG A 2 7.11 -12.31 7.13
N ALA A 3 6.00 -12.68 6.48
CA ALA A 3 5.63 -14.10 6.27
C ALA A 3 6.46 -14.80 5.18
N HIS A 4 6.85 -14.09 4.11
CA HIS A 4 7.55 -14.70 2.98
C HIS A 4 9.00 -15.09 3.29
N LYS A 5 9.56 -14.72 4.45
CA LYS A 5 10.96 -15.04 4.81
C LYS A 5 11.22 -16.55 4.76
N PHE A 6 10.31 -17.35 5.31
CA PHE A 6 10.43 -18.81 5.28
C PHE A 6 10.18 -19.39 3.89
N SER A 7 9.27 -18.80 3.11
CA SER A 7 9.04 -19.21 1.72
C SER A 7 10.26 -18.96 0.83
N LEU A 8 10.98 -17.84 1.01
CA LEU A 8 12.21 -17.56 0.28
C LEU A 8 13.32 -18.54 0.63
N VAL A 9 13.53 -18.81 1.92
CA VAL A 9 14.49 -19.85 2.36
C VAL A 9 14.12 -21.21 1.77
N TRP A 10 12.84 -21.57 1.78
CA TRP A 10 12.34 -22.80 1.15
C TRP A 10 12.63 -22.87 -0.35
N LEU A 11 12.54 -21.74 -1.05
CA LEU A 11 12.87 -21.61 -2.48
C LEU A 11 14.38 -21.51 -2.75
N GLY A 12 15.23 -21.68 -1.73
CA GLY A 12 16.68 -21.73 -1.86
C GLY A 12 17.42 -20.40 -1.68
N TYR A 13 16.74 -19.34 -1.23
CA TYR A 13 17.41 -18.06 -0.94
C TYR A 13 18.25 -18.17 0.35
N PRO A 14 19.54 -17.80 0.33
CA PRO A 14 20.39 -17.77 1.52
C PRO A 14 19.84 -16.83 2.59
N ILE A 15 20.01 -17.18 3.87
CA ILE A 15 19.49 -16.39 4.98
C ILE A 15 20.19 -15.02 5.07
N GLU A 16 21.49 -14.96 4.78
CA GLU A 16 22.27 -13.73 4.73
C GLU A 16 21.72 -12.70 3.73
N ASP A 17 21.19 -13.15 2.59
CA ASP A 17 20.74 -12.29 1.50
C ASP A 17 19.33 -11.70 1.73
N LEU A 18 18.57 -12.24 2.69
CA LEU A 18 17.17 -11.84 2.91
C LEU A 18 17.05 -10.38 3.38
N GLY A 19 18.09 -9.86 4.04
CA GLY A 19 18.13 -8.46 4.46
C GLY A 19 18.18 -7.51 3.26
N GLU A 20 19.11 -7.76 2.34
CA GLU A 20 19.31 -6.98 1.12
C GLU A 20 18.11 -7.11 0.18
N THR A 21 17.65 -8.34 -0.06
CA THR A 21 16.48 -8.62 -0.92
C THR A 21 15.25 -7.82 -0.47
N ARG A 22 15.06 -7.69 0.86
CA ARG A 22 13.93 -6.94 1.43
C ARG A 22 14.01 -5.43 1.19
N SER A 23 15.20 -4.90 0.94
CA SER A 23 15.37 -3.49 0.61
C SER A 23 14.79 -3.15 -0.77
N GLY A 24 14.68 -4.12 -1.68
CA GLY A 24 14.10 -3.98 -3.02
C GLY A 24 12.58 -4.21 -3.10
N TYR A 25 11.90 -4.54 -1.99
CA TYR A 25 10.45 -4.74 -2.01
C TYR A 25 9.69 -3.43 -1.97
N ILE A 26 8.50 -3.45 -2.59
CA ILE A 26 7.50 -2.40 -2.42
C ILE A 26 7.14 -2.27 -0.94
N GLY A 27 7.13 -1.04 -0.44
CA GLY A 27 6.89 -0.75 0.98
C GLY A 27 8.10 -1.07 1.86
N GLY A 28 9.31 -1.15 1.29
CA GLY A 28 10.55 -1.23 2.03
C GLY A 28 10.79 0.00 2.91
N GLU A 29 11.40 -0.19 4.08
CA GLU A 29 11.71 0.93 4.99
C GLU A 29 13.08 1.58 4.72
N SER A 30 13.88 0.98 3.84
CA SER A 30 15.15 1.61 3.44
C SER A 30 14.85 2.85 2.61
N ILE A 31 15.57 3.94 2.86
CA ILE A 31 15.42 5.19 2.11
C ILE A 31 16.76 5.64 1.49
N SER A 32 17.81 4.82 1.63
CA SER A 32 19.09 5.03 0.97
C SER A 32 18.95 4.74 -0.51
N ASP A 33 19.56 5.60 -1.34
CA ASP A 33 19.68 5.39 -2.80
C ASP A 33 18.36 5.09 -3.51
N PHE A 34 17.27 5.71 -3.02
CA PHE A 34 15.95 5.58 -3.63
C PHE A 34 15.62 6.84 -4.44
N ASP A 35 15.28 6.65 -5.72
CA ASP A 35 14.79 7.71 -6.58
C ASP A 35 13.30 7.95 -6.31
N PHE A 36 12.95 9.15 -5.84
CA PHE A 36 11.58 9.49 -5.46
C PHE A 36 10.82 10.06 -6.65
N GLU A 37 9.54 9.69 -6.75
CA GLU A 37 8.66 10.23 -7.77
C GLU A 37 8.04 11.56 -7.31
N GLU A 38 7.80 12.45 -8.26
CA GLU A 38 6.83 13.53 -8.07
C GLU A 38 5.43 12.94 -7.91
N LEU A 39 4.71 13.39 -6.89
CA LEU A 39 3.38 12.88 -6.55
C LEU A 39 2.34 14.00 -6.60
N PRO A 40 1.06 13.64 -6.88
CA PRO A 40 -0.03 14.61 -6.88
C PRO A 40 -0.30 15.23 -5.48
N PRO A 41 -1.02 16.37 -5.43
CA PRO A 41 -1.13 17.19 -4.22
C PRO A 41 -1.68 16.49 -2.98
N HIS A 42 -2.74 15.67 -3.09
CA HIS A 42 -3.30 15.01 -1.91
C HIS A 42 -2.30 14.00 -1.32
N SER A 43 -1.63 13.23 -2.19
CA SER A 43 -0.54 12.33 -1.78
C SER A 43 0.59 13.07 -1.05
N VAL A 44 1.01 14.25 -1.54
CA VAL A 44 2.02 15.10 -0.89
C VAL A 44 1.56 15.57 0.48
N VAL A 45 0.33 16.08 0.60
CA VAL A 45 -0.24 16.54 1.88
C VAL A 45 -0.29 15.40 2.90
N THR A 46 -0.68 14.19 2.48
CA THR A 46 -0.73 13.02 3.36
C THR A 46 0.68 12.60 3.82
N ILE A 47 1.67 12.66 2.94
CA ILE A 47 3.09 12.43 3.29
C ILE A 47 3.57 13.45 4.30
N GLU A 48 3.32 14.74 4.07
CA GLU A 48 3.72 15.83 4.96
C GLU A 48 3.05 15.72 6.33
N ALA A 49 1.78 15.33 6.38
CA ALA A 49 1.06 15.12 7.65
C ALA A 49 1.74 14.06 8.53
N VAL A 50 2.30 13.01 7.94
CA VAL A 50 3.12 12.02 8.65
C VAL A 50 4.52 12.56 8.92
N GLY A 51 5.15 13.21 7.94
CA GLY A 51 6.51 13.75 8.02
C GLY A 51 6.69 14.82 9.10
N ASN A 52 5.67 15.64 9.33
CA ASN A 52 5.65 16.64 10.39
C ASN A 52 5.66 16.03 11.80
N ILE A 53 5.24 14.76 11.94
CA ILE A 53 5.30 13.99 13.20
C ILE A 53 6.59 13.16 13.26
N ASP A 54 6.95 12.53 12.15
CA ASP A 54 8.13 11.69 12.02
C ASP A 54 8.66 11.77 10.58
N ALA A 55 9.70 12.58 10.37
CA ALA A 55 10.28 12.84 9.06
C ALA A 55 10.77 11.56 8.36
N LYS A 56 11.28 10.58 9.13
CA LYS A 56 11.71 9.30 8.56
C LYS A 56 10.52 8.51 8.04
N LYS A 57 9.42 8.46 8.79
CA LYS A 57 8.19 7.78 8.36
C LYS A 57 7.49 8.47 7.20
N GLY A 58 7.54 9.81 7.13
CA GLY A 58 7.13 10.55 5.94
C GLY A 58 7.89 10.09 4.69
N LYS A 59 9.23 9.99 4.75
CA LYS A 59 10.04 9.49 3.63
C LYS A 59 9.73 8.04 3.25
N VAL A 60 9.49 7.16 4.23
CA VAL A 60 9.07 5.78 3.95
C VAL A 60 7.71 5.73 3.23
N LEU A 61 6.77 6.59 3.63
CA LEU A 61 5.47 6.69 2.95
C LEU A 61 5.61 7.27 1.53
N HIS A 62 6.45 8.28 1.33
CA HIS A 62 6.77 8.82 0.01
C HIS A 62 7.39 7.76 -0.90
N ARG A 63 8.33 6.96 -0.37
CA ARG A 63 8.91 5.83 -1.10
C ARG A 63 7.81 4.87 -1.55
N TYR A 64 6.91 4.45 -0.66
CA TYR A 64 5.81 3.56 -1.00
C TYR A 64 4.94 4.11 -2.14
N TYR A 65 4.56 5.39 -2.08
CA TYR A 65 3.77 5.99 -3.16
C TYR A 65 4.54 6.17 -4.47
N SER A 66 5.86 6.40 -4.40
CA SER A 66 6.72 6.40 -5.58
C SER A 66 6.78 5.03 -6.26
N GLU A 67 6.95 3.97 -5.46
CA GLU A 67 6.92 2.60 -5.97
C GLU A 67 5.56 2.25 -6.58
N MET A 68 4.47 2.65 -5.93
CA MET A 68 3.12 2.40 -6.43
C MET A 68 2.80 3.20 -7.69
N LYS A 69 3.32 4.42 -7.85
CA LYS A 69 3.22 5.16 -9.11
C LYS A 69 3.86 4.38 -10.25
N ARG A 70 5.07 3.84 -10.05
CA ARG A 70 5.76 3.00 -11.05
C ARG A 70 4.97 1.73 -11.38
N VAL A 71 4.40 1.08 -10.38
CA VAL A 71 3.50 -0.07 -10.59
C VAL A 71 2.29 0.33 -11.44
N LEU A 72 1.62 1.43 -11.12
CA LEU A 72 0.45 1.90 -11.86
C LEU A 72 0.80 2.33 -13.28
N GLN A 73 1.98 2.93 -13.52
CA GLN A 73 2.46 3.26 -14.86
C GLN A 73 2.63 2.00 -15.72
N GLU A 74 3.24 0.95 -15.17
CA GLU A 74 3.37 -0.32 -15.88
C GLU A 74 2.02 -1.00 -16.11
N MET A 75 1.12 -0.96 -15.13
CA MET A 75 -0.26 -1.42 -15.31
C MET A 75 -0.96 -0.67 -16.44
N TYR A 76 -0.82 0.65 -16.50
CA TYR A 76 -1.39 1.47 -17.57
C TYR A 76 -0.80 1.08 -18.93
N ARG A 77 0.52 0.91 -19.01
CA ARG A 77 1.24 0.55 -20.24
C ARG A 77 0.73 -0.77 -20.83
N VAL A 78 0.53 -1.79 -20.01
CA VAL A 78 0.15 -3.15 -20.47
C VAL A 78 -1.35 -3.35 -20.62
N LEU A 79 -2.18 -2.57 -19.93
CA LEU A 79 -3.63 -2.70 -20.02
C LEU A 79 -4.12 -2.28 -21.41
N LYS A 80 -5.05 -3.05 -21.99
CA LYS A 80 -5.66 -2.70 -23.28
C LYS A 80 -6.54 -1.45 -23.12
N PRO A 81 -6.58 -0.53 -24.09
CA PRO A 81 -7.55 0.58 -24.09
C PRO A 81 -8.99 0.08 -23.94
N GLY A 82 -9.81 0.83 -23.22
CA GLY A 82 -11.20 0.48 -22.91
C GLY A 82 -11.36 -0.67 -21.90
N ARG A 83 -10.31 -1.03 -21.15
CA ARG A 83 -10.34 -2.06 -20.10
C ARG A 83 -9.99 -1.48 -18.74
N ALA A 84 -10.39 -2.19 -17.69
CA ALA A 84 -10.12 -1.81 -16.31
C ALA A 84 -9.17 -2.81 -15.63
N SER A 85 -8.34 -2.29 -14.73
CA SER A 85 -7.64 -3.05 -13.71
C SER A 85 -8.30 -2.78 -12.36
N VAL A 86 -8.46 -3.82 -11.54
CA VAL A 86 -9.02 -3.69 -10.19
C VAL A 86 -7.92 -3.92 -9.17
N MET A 87 -7.71 -2.95 -8.28
CA MET A 87 -6.79 -3.08 -7.16
C MET A 87 -7.56 -3.08 -5.85
N VAL A 88 -7.27 -4.05 -5.00
CA VAL A 88 -7.81 -4.09 -3.64
C VAL A 88 -6.69 -3.67 -2.70
N VAL A 89 -6.89 -2.56 -2.02
CA VAL A 89 -5.91 -1.99 -1.09
C VAL A 89 -6.56 -1.70 0.23
N ALA A 90 -5.75 -1.56 1.27
CA ALA A 90 -6.28 -1.13 2.53
C ALA A 90 -5.30 -0.22 3.22
N SER A 91 -5.86 0.79 3.88
CA SER A 91 -5.06 1.84 4.47
C SER A 91 -4.43 1.40 5.79
N SER A 92 -3.27 1.99 6.10
CA SER A 92 -2.55 1.74 7.33
C SER A 92 -2.58 2.97 8.22
N ILE A 93 -2.42 2.75 9.53
CA ILE A 93 -2.19 3.85 10.48
C ILE A 93 -0.69 3.99 10.70
N MET A 94 -0.13 5.12 10.32
CA MET A 94 1.27 5.47 10.51
C MET A 94 1.36 6.67 11.45
N ARG A 95 1.97 6.48 12.63
CA ARG A 95 2.09 7.53 13.66
C ARG A 95 0.74 8.19 14.01
N GLY A 96 -0.31 7.39 14.09
CA GLY A 96 -1.67 7.86 14.43
C GLY A 96 -2.37 8.60 13.28
N ARG A 97 -1.78 8.63 12.08
CA ARG A 97 -2.40 9.18 10.87
C ARG A 97 -2.76 8.06 9.92
N ASP A 98 -3.95 8.15 9.33
CA ASP A 98 -4.33 7.31 8.21
C ASP A 98 -3.45 7.66 7.01
N THR A 99 -2.90 6.65 6.33
CA THR A 99 -2.12 6.84 5.12
C THR A 99 -3.00 7.20 3.91
N GLU A 100 -4.33 7.11 4.02
CA GLU A 100 -5.31 7.39 2.96
C GLU A 100 -4.96 6.70 1.63
N THR A 101 -4.55 5.44 1.70
CA THR A 101 -3.96 4.70 0.57
C THR A 101 -4.88 4.60 -0.63
N ASP A 102 -6.19 4.43 -0.40
CA ASP A 102 -7.19 4.39 -1.46
C ASP A 102 -7.27 5.70 -2.25
N ARG A 103 -7.27 6.84 -1.54
CA ARG A 103 -7.33 8.18 -2.14
C ARG A 103 -6.04 8.55 -2.85
N CYS A 104 -4.90 8.32 -2.20
CA CYS A 104 -3.59 8.60 -2.79
C CYS A 104 -3.37 7.77 -4.06
N LEU A 105 -3.69 6.47 -4.04
CA LEU A 105 -3.52 5.63 -5.25
C LEU A 105 -4.51 5.97 -6.36
N ALA A 106 -5.72 6.39 -6.04
CA ALA A 106 -6.67 6.89 -7.03
C ALA A 106 -6.11 8.15 -7.72
N GLU A 107 -5.69 9.16 -6.95
CA GLU A 107 -5.11 10.40 -7.45
C GLU A 107 -3.83 10.16 -8.28
N ILE A 108 -2.96 9.27 -7.81
CA ILE A 108 -1.77 8.84 -8.57
C ILE A 108 -2.19 8.18 -9.90
N GLY A 109 -3.20 7.31 -9.90
CA GLY A 109 -3.71 6.69 -11.12
C GLY A 109 -4.28 7.71 -12.11
N GLU A 110 -5.03 8.70 -11.63
CA GLU A 110 -5.54 9.81 -12.44
C GLU A 110 -4.40 10.60 -13.08
N SER A 111 -3.33 10.89 -12.32
CA SER A 111 -2.15 11.59 -12.84
C SER A 111 -1.40 10.82 -13.93
N ILE A 112 -1.56 9.49 -14.00
CA ILE A 112 -0.97 8.63 -15.03
C ILE A 112 -1.87 8.57 -16.29
N GLY A 113 -3.17 8.85 -16.15
CA GLY A 113 -4.15 8.82 -17.24
C GLY A 113 -5.23 7.75 -17.11
N PHE A 114 -5.35 7.08 -15.95
CA PHE A 114 -6.54 6.27 -15.65
C PHE A 114 -7.73 7.17 -15.33
N GLU A 115 -8.92 6.71 -15.65
CA GLU A 115 -10.16 7.21 -15.05
C GLU A 115 -10.51 6.34 -13.83
N ILE A 116 -10.98 6.96 -12.75
CA ILE A 116 -11.40 6.28 -11.52
C ILE A 116 -12.89 6.49 -11.30
N PRO A 117 -13.78 5.65 -11.88
CA PRO A 117 -15.22 5.88 -11.79
C PRO A 117 -15.76 5.79 -10.37
N LYS A 118 -15.20 4.88 -9.55
CA LYS A 118 -15.61 4.66 -8.17
C LYS A 118 -14.56 3.88 -7.38
N ILE A 119 -14.48 4.20 -6.08
CA ILE A 119 -13.82 3.39 -5.07
C ILE A 119 -14.92 2.70 -4.23
N GLY A 120 -14.90 1.37 -4.20
CA GLY A 120 -15.79 0.59 -3.35
C GLY A 120 -15.15 0.34 -1.98
N ALA A 121 -15.94 0.31 -0.90
CA ALA A 121 -15.49 -0.14 0.41
C ALA A 121 -15.99 -1.57 0.68
N ARG A 122 -15.12 -2.45 1.14
CA ARG A 122 -15.45 -3.81 1.55
C ARG A 122 -15.12 -3.99 3.03
N HIS A 123 -16.10 -4.48 3.78
CA HIS A 123 -15.93 -4.82 5.19
C HIS A 123 -15.36 -6.22 5.32
N LEU A 124 -14.32 -6.35 6.13
CA LEU A 124 -13.66 -7.62 6.41
C LEU A 124 -14.25 -8.23 7.68
N ASP A 125 -14.70 -9.48 7.56
CA ASP A 125 -15.17 -10.25 8.71
C ASP A 125 -14.08 -10.31 9.80
N ARG A 126 -14.51 -10.10 11.05
CA ARG A 126 -13.63 -10.11 12.22
C ARG A 126 -13.04 -11.49 12.49
N ASP A 127 -13.86 -12.52 12.31
CA ASP A 127 -13.58 -13.87 12.80
C ASP A 127 -13.19 -14.86 11.68
N LYS A 128 -13.34 -14.48 10.40
CA LYS A 128 -12.89 -15.28 9.24
C LYS A 128 -11.47 -14.91 8.80
N ARG A 129 -10.51 -15.01 9.72
CA ARG A 129 -9.09 -14.67 9.48
C ARG A 129 -8.17 -15.79 9.95
N MET A 130 -6.95 -15.88 9.36
CA MET A 130 -5.93 -16.88 9.77
C MET A 130 -5.62 -16.87 11.28
N LEU A 131 -5.78 -15.71 11.93
CA LEU A 131 -5.76 -15.58 13.38
C LEU A 131 -7.08 -14.91 13.80
N PRO A 132 -8.12 -15.67 14.17
CA PRO A 132 -9.42 -15.10 14.52
C PRO A 132 -9.35 -14.31 15.84
N ALA A 133 -10.17 -13.29 15.98
CA ALA A 133 -10.33 -12.59 17.24
C ALA A 133 -11.20 -13.42 18.19
N GLY A 134 -10.94 -13.37 19.50
CA GLY A 134 -11.83 -13.99 20.49
C GLY A 134 -13.22 -13.33 20.50
N MET A 135 -14.28 -14.00 20.94
CA MET A 135 -15.63 -13.44 20.87
C MET A 135 -15.84 -12.19 21.75
N ARG A 136 -15.08 -12.03 22.82
CA ARG A 136 -15.13 -10.83 23.67
C ARG A 136 -14.49 -9.65 22.94
N ILE A 137 -15.21 -8.56 22.79
CA ILE A 137 -14.67 -7.30 22.25
C ILE A 137 -13.65 -6.76 23.25
N ASP A 138 -12.42 -6.60 22.77
CA ASP A 138 -11.30 -6.02 23.49
C ASP A 138 -10.66 -4.95 22.61
N ARG A 139 -10.92 -3.68 22.94
CA ARG A 139 -10.44 -2.54 22.16
C ARG A 139 -8.96 -2.28 22.37
N GLU A 140 -8.33 -2.82 23.42
CA GLU A 140 -6.89 -2.71 23.67
C GLU A 140 -6.11 -3.82 22.95
N SER A 141 -6.79 -4.85 22.47
CA SER A 141 -6.16 -5.95 21.75
C SER A 141 -5.70 -5.51 20.36
N GLN A 142 -4.38 -5.53 20.13
CA GLN A 142 -3.79 -5.29 18.80
C GLN A 142 -4.34 -6.25 17.73
N ILE A 143 -4.72 -7.48 18.11
CA ILE A 143 -5.32 -8.46 17.20
C ILE A 143 -6.72 -8.02 16.77
N GLN A 144 -7.49 -7.35 17.63
CA GLN A 144 -8.83 -6.86 17.32
C GLN A 144 -8.82 -5.48 16.65
N GLN A 145 -7.76 -4.69 16.86
CA GLN A 145 -7.53 -3.40 16.20
C GLN A 145 -7.05 -3.54 14.74
N ARG A 146 -6.80 -4.76 14.25
CA ARG A 146 -6.47 -4.98 12.84
C ARG A 146 -7.60 -4.43 11.95
N MET A 147 -7.20 -3.80 10.86
CA MET A 147 -8.04 -3.29 9.78
C MET A 147 -9.29 -4.13 9.50
N HIS A 148 -10.45 -3.47 9.46
CA HIS A 148 -11.79 -4.06 9.20
C HIS A 148 -12.39 -3.63 7.87
N GLN A 149 -11.68 -2.79 7.12
CA GLN A 149 -12.14 -2.27 5.85
C GLN A 149 -10.97 -2.26 4.86
N GLU A 150 -11.29 -2.62 3.63
CA GLU A 150 -10.42 -2.45 2.48
C GLU A 150 -11.21 -1.76 1.36
N TYR A 151 -10.49 -1.29 0.36
CA TYR A 151 -10.99 -0.47 -0.72
C TYR A 151 -10.70 -1.13 -2.06
N VAL A 152 -11.69 -1.12 -2.93
CA VAL A 152 -11.63 -1.68 -4.29
C VAL A 152 -11.59 -0.51 -5.26
N ILE A 153 -10.44 -0.28 -5.88
CA ILE A 153 -10.21 0.80 -6.84
C ILE A 153 -10.30 0.22 -8.25
N GLY A 154 -11.18 0.81 -9.07
CA GLY A 154 -11.23 0.52 -10.50
C GLY A 154 -10.40 1.53 -11.29
N PHE A 155 -9.30 1.09 -11.88
CA PHE A 155 -8.45 1.87 -12.79
C PHE A 155 -8.87 1.59 -14.23
N TYR A 156 -9.70 2.46 -14.82
CA TYR A 156 -10.17 2.32 -16.19
C TYR A 156 -9.22 3.03 -17.16
N LYS A 157 -8.72 2.33 -18.17
CA LYS A 157 -7.92 2.93 -19.24
C LYS A 157 -8.85 3.38 -20.37
N PRO A 158 -8.92 4.70 -20.67
CA PRO A 158 -9.75 5.19 -21.77
C PRO A 158 -9.27 4.63 -23.13
N THR A 159 -10.12 4.78 -24.15
CA THR A 159 -9.86 4.29 -25.51
C THR A 159 -8.89 5.18 -26.26
#